data_AF-A0A430AN14-F1
#
_entry.id   AF-A0A430AN14-F1
#
_cell.length_a   1.000
_cell.length_b   1.000
_cell.length_c   1.000
_cell.angle_alpha   90.00
_cell.angle_beta   90.00
_cell.angle_gamma   90.00
#
_symmetry.space_group_name_H-M   'P 1'
#
loop_
_entity.id
_entity.type
_entity.pdbx_description
1 polymer ?
#
loop_
_entity_poly.entity_id
_entity_poly.type
_entity_poly.pdbx_seq_one_letter_code
_entity_poly.pdbx_strand_id
1 'polypeptide(L)'
;MNQITLSLALEIYLLKDDIAFAINEPVENIPETVFLIFEHLNGCYFLLPKMMLKLLLCGYRQSVFSDRKIEAFWKGRICSR
;
A
#
# COMPACT_ATOMS: atom_id res chain seq x y z
N MET A 1 -1.77 1.55 -33.01
CA MET A 1 -1.32 0.81 -31.82
C MET A 1 -2.57 0.41 -31.03
N ASN A 2 -2.90 -0.89 -30.98
CA ASN A 2 -4.04 -1.39 -30.21
C ASN A 2 -3.53 -1.97 -28.89
N GLN A 3 -3.58 -1.20 -27.82
CA GLN A 3 -3.31 -1.71 -26.47
C GLN A 3 -4.54 -2.47 -25.98
N ILE A 4 -4.34 -3.73 -25.62
CA ILE A 4 -5.36 -4.57 -25.02
C ILE A 4 -5.19 -4.44 -23.50
N THR A 5 -6.13 -3.79 -22.82
CA THR A 5 -6.11 -3.69 -21.36
C THR A 5 -6.88 -4.87 -20.78
N LEU A 6 -6.16 -5.83 -20.19
CA LEU A 6 -6.77 -6.95 -19.48
C LEU A 6 -7.13 -6.50 -18.06
N SER A 7 -8.40 -6.57 -17.67
CA SER A 7 -8.82 -6.30 -16.29
C SER A 7 -8.39 -7.46 -15.40
N LEU A 8 -7.33 -7.27 -14.63
CA LEU A 8 -6.85 -8.26 -13.67
C LEU A 8 -7.63 -8.09 -12.35
N ALA A 9 -8.58 -8.98 -12.08
CA ALA A 9 -9.21 -9.09 -10.77
C ALA A 9 -8.29 -9.92 -9.86
N LEU A 10 -7.57 -9.27 -8.95
CA LEU A 10 -6.65 -9.91 -8.02
C LEU A 10 -7.24 -9.82 -6.61
N GLU A 11 -7.70 -10.94 -6.07
CA GLU A 11 -8.12 -11.03 -4.66
C GLU A 11 -6.91 -11.36 -3.79
N ILE A 12 -6.46 -10.37 -3.02
CA ILE A 12 -5.39 -10.56 -2.03
C ILE A 12 -6.05 -10.79 -0.67
N TYR A 13 -5.93 -12.01 -0.16
CA TYR A 13 -6.39 -12.37 1.18
C TYR A 13 -5.31 -12.02 2.20
N LEU A 14 -5.60 -11.04 3.07
CA LEU A 14 -4.77 -10.69 4.22
C LEU A 14 -5.18 -11.54 5.43
N LEU A 15 -4.21 -11.92 6.27
CA LEU A 15 -4.53 -12.56 7.56
C LEU A 15 -5.32 -11.59 8.44
N LYS A 16 -6.23 -12.11 9.28
CA LYS A 16 -7.07 -11.29 10.16
C LYS A 16 -6.25 -10.41 11.11
N ASP A 17 -5.08 -10.87 11.52
CA ASP A 17 -4.15 -10.14 12.40
C ASP A 17 -3.08 -9.35 11.63
N ASP A 18 -3.27 -9.12 10.33
CA ASP A 18 -2.31 -8.37 9.52
C ASP A 18 -2.24 -6.90 9.95
N ILE A 19 -1.02 -6.38 10.02
CA ILE A 19 -0.72 -5.00 10.39
C ILE A 19 -1.42 -3.97 9.48
N ALA A 20 -1.72 -4.35 8.23
CA ALA A 20 -2.44 -3.52 7.29
C ALA A 20 -3.81 -3.09 7.85
N PHE A 21 -4.51 -3.96 8.59
CA PHE A 21 -5.78 -3.61 9.22
C PHE A 21 -5.58 -2.60 10.36
N ALA A 22 -4.59 -2.85 11.21
CA ALA A 22 -4.24 -1.96 12.32
C ALA A 22 -3.76 -0.57 11.85
N ILE A 23 -3.23 -0.46 10.63
CA ILE A 23 -2.81 0.81 10.02
C ILE A 23 -3.97 1.45 9.25
N ASN A 24 -4.84 0.65 8.63
CA ASN A 24 -5.94 1.14 7.83
C ASN A 24 -6.95 1.93 8.67
N GLU A 25 -7.36 1.39 9.82
CA GLU A 25 -8.33 2.02 10.73
C GLU A 25 -7.91 3.43 11.18
N PRO A 26 -6.73 3.66 11.79
CA PRO A 26 -6.34 4.99 12.21
C PRO A 26 -6.14 5.95 11.04
N VAL A 27 -5.65 5.49 9.88
CA VAL A 27 -5.45 6.37 8.71
C VAL A 27 -6.76 6.81 8.09
N GLU A 28 -7.79 5.95 8.09
CA GLU A 28 -9.12 6.34 7.59
C GLU A 28 -9.84 7.34 8.49
N ASN A 29 -9.62 7.27 9.79
CA ASN A 29 -10.17 8.20 10.77
C ASN A 29 -9.56 9.62 10.67
N ILE A 30 -8.48 9.81 9.92
CA ILE A 30 -7.90 11.15 9.70
C ILE A 30 -8.79 11.94 8.73
N PRO A 31 -9.20 13.17 9.09
CA PRO A 31 -10.02 14.01 8.22
C PRO A 31 -9.28 14.38 6.93
N GLU A 32 -10.02 14.41 5.82
CA GLU A 32 -9.49 14.70 4.48
C GLU A 32 -8.87 16.10 4.39
N THR A 33 -9.31 17.04 5.23
CA THR A 33 -8.79 18.42 5.30
C THR A 33 -7.28 18.47 5.59
N VAL A 34 -6.75 17.49 6.32
CA VAL A 34 -5.31 17.36 6.61
C VAL A 34 -4.52 17.02 5.33
N PHE A 35 -5.18 16.35 4.38
CA PHE A 35 -4.55 15.89 3.15
C PHE A 35 -4.69 16.86 1.98
N LEU A 36 -5.54 17.90 2.08
CA LEU A 36 -5.74 18.92 1.03
C LEU A 36 -4.43 19.63 0.62
N ILE A 37 -3.47 19.75 1.56
CA ILE A 37 -2.15 20.32 1.30
C ILE A 37 -1.39 19.52 0.22
N PHE A 38 -1.66 18.22 0.10
CA PHE A 38 -1.02 17.33 -0.87
C PHE A 38 -1.73 17.29 -2.23
N GLU A 39 -2.97 17.79 -2.34
CA GLU A 39 -3.73 17.78 -3.60
C GLU A 39 -3.11 18.70 -4.66
N HIS A 40 -2.48 19.80 -4.24
CA HIS A 40 -1.86 20.76 -5.17
C HIS A 40 -0.50 20.32 -5.72
N LEU A 41 0.12 19.28 -5.17
CA LEU A 41 1.47 18.86 -5.55
C LEU A 41 1.50 17.89 -6.73
N ASN A 42 0.43 17.11 -6.93
CA ASN A 42 0.43 16.02 -7.90
C ASN A 42 -0.73 16.19 -8.91
N GLY A 43 -0.44 16.73 -10.09
CA GLY A 43 -1.37 16.74 -11.24
C GLY A 43 -1.73 15.35 -11.80
N CYS A 44 -1.47 14.28 -11.05
CA CYS A 44 -1.67 12.91 -11.48
C CYS A 44 -2.24 12.05 -10.35
N TYR A 45 -3.33 11.34 -10.68
CA TYR A 45 -4.09 10.43 -9.83
C TYR A 45 -3.31 9.14 -9.50
N PHE A 46 -2.17 9.25 -8.82
CA PHE A 46 -1.51 8.08 -8.26
C PHE A 46 -1.47 8.20 -6.75
N LEU A 47 -2.55 7.69 -6.18
CA LEU A 47 -2.82 7.44 -4.77
C LEU A 47 -3.36 8.63 -3.98
N LEU A 48 -4.63 8.47 -3.59
CA LEU A 48 -5.24 9.16 -2.46
C LEU A 48 -4.19 9.28 -1.33
N PRO A 49 -3.89 10.47 -0.80
CA PRO A 49 -2.79 10.67 0.16
C PRO A 49 -2.83 9.71 1.36
N LYS A 50 -4.04 9.31 1.78
CA LYS A 50 -4.27 8.24 2.76
C LYS A 50 -3.62 6.91 2.37
N MET A 51 -3.72 6.51 1.12
CA MET A 51 -3.15 5.26 0.60
C MET A 51 -1.61 5.29 0.63
N MET A 52 -1.00 6.43 0.29
CA MET A 52 0.44 6.61 0.42
C MET A 52 0.89 6.51 1.88
N LEU A 53 0.14 7.13 2.80
CA LEU A 53 0.44 7.06 4.23
C LEU A 53 0.35 5.62 4.76
N LYS A 54 -0.68 4.86 4.37
CA LYS A 54 -0.80 3.43 4.72
C LYS A 54 0.42 2.64 4.24
N LEU A 55 0.85 2.84 2.99
CA LEU A 55 2.02 2.17 2.43
C LEU A 55 3.31 2.50 3.21
N LEU A 56 3.52 3.79 3.52
CA LEU A 56 4.69 4.24 4.27
C LEU A 56 4.73 3.63 5.68
N LEU A 57 3.59 3.63 6.39
CA LEU A 57 3.49 3.06 7.73
C LEU A 57 3.66 1.53 7.72
N CYS A 58 3.07 0.84 6.75
CA CYS A 58 3.25 -0.59 6.57
C CYS A 58 4.73 -0.94 6.30
N GLY A 59 5.37 -0.19 5.40
CA GLY A 59 6.80 -0.35 5.09
C GLY A 59 7.70 -0.08 6.30
N TYR A 60 7.37 0.96 7.08
CA TYR A 60 8.07 1.29 8.32
C TYR A 60 7.98 0.19 9.34
N ARG A 61 6.77 -0.32 9.59
CA ARG A 61 6.58 -1.39 10.54
C ARG A 61 7.27 -2.68 10.13
N GLN A 62 7.21 -3.01 8.85
CA GLN A 62 7.83 -4.23 8.33
C GLN A 62 9.36 -4.06 8.13
N SER A 63 9.90 -2.85 8.32
CA SER A 63 11.32 -2.51 8.10
C SER A 63 11.83 -2.87 6.70
N VAL A 64 10.93 -2.86 5.72
CA VAL A 64 11.20 -3.28 4.34
C VAL A 64 11.28 -2.05 3.47
N PHE A 65 12.50 -1.51 3.37
CA PHE A 65 12.79 -0.26 2.66
C PHE A 65 13.73 -0.44 1.47
N SER A 66 14.03 -1.69 1.09
CA SER A 66 14.97 -2.01 0.01
C SER A 66 14.41 -3.13 -0.83
N ASP A 67 14.51 -3.01 -2.15
CA ASP A 67 14.04 -4.03 -3.10
C ASP A 67 14.56 -5.44 -2.76
N ARG A 68 15.82 -5.55 -2.28
CA ARG A 68 16.40 -6.83 -1.85
C ARG A 68 15.75 -7.38 -0.58
N LYS A 69 15.38 -6.51 0.36
CA LYS A 69 14.63 -6.90 1.57
C LYS A 69 13.17 -7.24 1.24
N ILE A 70 12.56 -6.53 0.29
CA ILE A 70 11.21 -6.82 -0.21
C ILE A 70 11.20 -8.21 -0.84
N GLU A 71 12.09 -8.47 -1.79
CA GLU A 71 12.18 -9.77 -2.47
C GLU A 71 12.42 -10.93 -1.48
N ALA A 72 13.31 -10.74 -0.50
CA ALA A 72 13.58 -11.76 0.53
C ALA A 72 12.37 -12.01 1.43
N PHE A 73 11.65 -10.97 1.84
CA PHE A 73 10.44 -11.08 2.67
C PHE A 73 9.33 -11.84 1.95
N TRP A 74 9.11 -11.53 0.66
CA TRP A 74 8.12 -12.23 -0.17
C TRP A 74 8.53 -13.69 -0.44
N LYS A 75 9.79 -13.95 -0.78
CA LYS A 75 10.30 -15.33 -0.93
C LYS A 75 10.17 -16.14 0.36
N GLY A 76 10.46 -15.56 1.52
CA GLY A 76 10.30 -16.23 2.81
C GLY A 76 8.85 -16.61 3.13
N ARG A 77 7.88 -15.76 2.75
CA ARG A 77 6.44 -16.05 2.91
C ARG A 77 5.89 -17.07 1.91
N ILE A 78 6.51 -17.19 0.74
CA ILE A 78 6.07 -18.11 -0.34
C ILE A 78 6.75 -19.47 -0.20
N CYS A 79 8.03 -19.53 0.18
CA CYS A 79 8.80 -20.77 0.36
C CYS A 79 8.61 -21.45 1.72
N SER A 80 7.85 -20.87 2.66
CA SER A 80 7.43 -21.56 3.89
C SER A 80 6.18 -22.44 3.67
N ARG A 81 5.97 -22.93 2.45
CA ARG A 81 4.98 -23.94 2.07
C ARG A 81 5.68 -25.13 1.46
#